data_AF-A0A6L4Z1V7-F1
#
_entry.id   AF-A0A6L4Z1V7-F1
#
_cell.length_a   1.000
_cell.length_b   1.000
_cell.length_c   1.000
_cell.angle_alpha   90.00
_cell.angle_beta   90.00
_cell.angle_gamma   90.00
#
_symmetry.space_group_name_H-M   'P 1'
#
loop_
_entity.id
_entity.type
_entity.pdbx_description
1 polymer ?
#
loop_
_entity_poly.entity_id
_entity_poly.type
_entity_poly.pdbx_seq_one_letter_code
_entity_poly.pdbx_strand_id
1 'polypeptide(L)'
;ESLYIPGGGTRHPASHESIDSRLHYIKMKGNELFKIAVRNMCEVSNLVFDAARITSGDINLLIPHQANQRIADAVGERLGIPPEKIYGNIALIGNTSSASIPIALDECLKAGRIKTGDVVMFVSFGAGVTWGASLIRW
;
A
#
# COMPACT_ATOMS: atom_id res chain seq x y z
N GLU A 1 3.09 -17.50 8.98
CA GLU A 1 2.49 -16.59 7.99
C GLU A 1 1.71 -15.50 8.72
N SER A 2 1.85 -14.22 8.33
CA SER A 2 1.27 -13.08 9.06
C SER A 2 0.04 -12.49 8.38
N LEU A 3 -0.14 -12.66 7.07
CA LEU A 3 -1.32 -12.30 6.28
C LEU A 3 -1.52 -13.34 5.16
N TYR A 4 -2.56 -14.16 5.25
CA TYR A 4 -2.79 -15.27 4.32
C TYR A 4 -4.22 -15.81 4.42
N ILE A 5 -4.61 -16.67 3.47
CA ILE A 5 -5.83 -17.47 3.52
C ILE A 5 -5.39 -18.94 3.66
N PRO A 6 -5.68 -19.60 4.80
CA PRO A 6 -5.26 -20.99 5.03
C PRO A 6 -5.86 -21.98 4.03
N GLY A 7 -7.11 -21.76 3.62
CA GLY A 7 -7.92 -22.66 2.81
C GLY A 7 -8.07 -22.22 1.35
N GLY A 8 -8.40 -23.17 0.48
CA GLY A 8 -8.66 -22.95 -0.93
C GLY A 8 -7.67 -23.65 -1.86
N GLY A 9 -7.90 -23.50 -3.17
CA GLY A 9 -7.12 -24.13 -4.22
C GLY A 9 -7.07 -25.65 -4.09
N THR A 10 -5.95 -26.25 -4.51
CA THR A 10 -5.73 -27.71 -4.43
C THR A 10 -5.18 -28.18 -3.08
N ARG A 11 -4.63 -27.27 -2.25
CA ARG A 11 -4.05 -27.62 -0.95
C ARG A 11 -5.13 -27.92 0.10
N HIS A 12 -6.19 -27.12 0.12
CA HIS A 12 -7.34 -27.31 1.02
C HIS A 12 -8.64 -27.04 0.24
N PRO A 13 -9.10 -28.00 -0.59
CA PRO A 13 -10.35 -27.85 -1.34
C PRO A 13 -11.55 -27.59 -0.43
N ALA A 14 -12.60 -27.00 -0.98
CA ALA A 14 -13.82 -26.75 -0.23
C ALA A 14 -14.47 -28.08 0.21
N SER A 15 -14.61 -28.23 1.53
CA SER A 15 -15.31 -29.31 2.23
C SER A 15 -16.07 -28.73 3.42
N HIS A 16 -17.05 -29.46 3.97
CA HIS A 16 -17.75 -29.05 5.21
C HIS A 16 -16.76 -28.72 6.33
N GLU A 17 -15.79 -29.60 6.58
CA GLU A 17 -14.73 -29.40 7.58
C GLU A 17 -13.92 -28.11 7.37
N SER A 18 -13.52 -27.81 6.13
CA SER A 18 -12.73 -26.62 5.81
C SER A 18 -13.50 -25.31 6.00
N ILE A 19 -14.82 -25.36 5.76
CA ILE A 19 -15.73 -24.22 5.91
C ILE A 19 -16.00 -23.98 7.40
N ASP A 20 -16.32 -25.04 8.14
CA ASP A 20 -16.57 -24.99 9.59
C ASP A 20 -15.31 -24.50 10.33
N SER A 21 -14.14 -24.94 9.88
CA SER A 21 -12.83 -24.48 10.39
C SER A 21 -12.45 -23.07 9.92
N ARG A 22 -13.27 -22.41 9.11
CA ARG A 22 -13.06 -21.05 8.59
C ARG A 22 -11.70 -20.87 7.92
N LEU A 23 -11.24 -21.87 7.18
CA LEU A 23 -9.95 -21.83 6.49
C LEU A 23 -9.97 -20.85 5.31
N HIS A 24 -11.13 -20.65 4.68
CA HIS A 24 -11.32 -19.79 3.50
C HIS A 24 -11.41 -18.29 3.80
N TYR A 25 -11.11 -17.88 5.04
CA TYR A 25 -11.10 -16.48 5.46
C TYR A 25 -9.68 -15.97 5.64
N ILE A 26 -9.49 -14.67 5.39
CA ILE A 26 -8.22 -13.98 5.67
C ILE A 26 -7.87 -14.12 7.15
N LYS A 27 -6.65 -14.55 7.43
CA LYS A 27 -6.03 -14.55 8.76
C LYS A 27 -4.91 -13.51 8.77
N MET A 28 -4.91 -12.67 9.80
CA MET A 28 -4.00 -11.53 9.86
C MET A 28 -3.50 -11.27 11.29
N LYS A 29 -2.18 -11.08 11.43
CA LYS A 29 -1.53 -10.56 12.64
C LYS A 29 -1.24 -9.06 12.49
N GLY A 30 -2.25 -8.22 12.71
CA GLY A 30 -2.19 -6.78 12.38
C GLY A 30 -1.02 -6.01 13.00
N ASN A 31 -0.74 -6.22 14.30
CA ASN A 31 0.33 -5.47 15.00
C ASN A 31 1.74 -5.77 14.47
N GLU A 32 2.02 -7.03 14.13
CA GLU A 32 3.30 -7.43 13.54
C GLU A 32 3.42 -6.87 12.12
N LEU A 33 2.35 -6.98 11.33
CA LEU A 33 2.32 -6.48 9.95
C LEU A 33 2.51 -4.98 9.86
N PHE A 34 1.94 -4.20 10.78
CA PHE A 34 2.10 -2.75 10.79
C PHE A 34 3.58 -2.34 10.80
N LYS A 35 4.37 -2.92 11.71
CA LYS A 35 5.80 -2.60 11.84
C LYS A 35 6.59 -3.01 10.61
N ILE A 36 6.29 -4.18 10.06
CA ILE A 36 6.94 -4.70 8.85
C ILE A 36 6.58 -3.83 7.64
N ALA A 37 5.31 -3.45 7.51
CA ALA A 37 4.82 -2.61 6.43
C ALA A 37 5.54 -1.26 6.42
N VAL A 38 5.51 -0.52 7.53
CA VAL A 38 6.14 0.81 7.61
C VAL A 38 7.64 0.73 7.28
N ARG A 39 8.36 -0.24 7.86
CA ARG A 39 9.80 -0.41 7.59
C ARG A 39 10.06 -0.71 6.12
N ASN A 40 9.44 -1.76 5.57
CA ASN A 40 9.72 -2.23 4.22
C ASN A 40 9.27 -1.21 3.15
N MET A 41 8.15 -0.52 3.39
CA MET A 41 7.68 0.57 2.52
C MET A 41 8.67 1.73 2.50
N CYS A 42 9.22 2.13 3.65
CA CYS A 42 10.25 3.17 3.68
C CYS A 42 11.55 2.73 2.98
N GLU A 43 12.01 1.51 3.22
CA GLU A 43 13.21 0.95 2.59
C GLU A 43 13.07 0.93 1.06
N VAL A 44 11.98 0.38 0.52
CA VAL A 44 11.77 0.33 -0.94
C VAL A 44 11.57 1.71 -1.55
N SER A 45 10.99 2.65 -0.80
CA SER A 45 10.84 4.03 -1.23
C SER A 45 12.20 4.70 -1.44
N ASN A 46 13.10 4.56 -0.47
CA ASN A 46 14.47 5.09 -0.57
C ASN A 46 15.25 4.46 -1.72
N LEU A 47 15.11 3.14 -1.94
CA LEU A 47 15.74 2.48 -3.10
C LEU A 47 15.28 3.08 -4.44
N VAL A 48 14.01 3.43 -4.55
CA VAL A 48 13.45 4.04 -5.77
C VAL A 48 13.89 5.51 -5.90
N PHE A 49 13.99 6.26 -4.81
CA PHE A 49 14.59 7.60 -4.79
C PHE A 49 16.05 7.58 -5.26
N ASP A 50 16.87 6.68 -4.70
CA ASP A 50 18.28 6.53 -5.04
C ASP A 50 18.45 6.15 -6.52
N ALA A 51 17.64 5.20 -7.01
CA ALA A 51 17.66 4.78 -8.41
C ALA A 51 17.27 5.93 -9.37
N ALA A 52 16.31 6.77 -8.97
CA ALA A 52 15.88 7.93 -9.74
C ALA A 52 16.78 9.17 -9.55
N ARG A 53 17.71 9.15 -8.59
CA ARG A 53 18.57 10.28 -8.19
C ARG A 53 17.77 11.51 -7.78
N ILE A 54 16.70 11.31 -7.03
CA ILE A 54 15.88 12.38 -6.44
C ILE A 54 15.72 12.16 -4.93
N THR A 55 15.11 13.12 -4.26
CA THR A 55 14.76 13.06 -2.83
C THR A 55 13.25 13.04 -2.64
N SER A 56 12.80 12.76 -1.41
CA SER A 56 11.39 12.90 -1.04
C SER A 56 10.87 14.34 -1.17
N GLY A 57 11.76 15.35 -1.19
CA GLY A 57 11.38 16.74 -1.44
C GLY A 57 10.91 16.99 -2.88
N ASP A 58 11.39 16.19 -3.83
CA ASP A 58 11.12 16.34 -5.26
C ASP A 58 9.77 15.76 -5.69
N ILE A 59 9.10 14.97 -4.84
CA ILE A 59 7.78 14.42 -5.18
C ILE A 59 6.69 15.47 -5.02
N ASN A 60 5.71 15.41 -5.90
CA ASN A 60 4.50 16.23 -5.84
C ASN A 60 3.39 15.54 -5.05
N LEU A 61 3.32 14.20 -5.13
CA LEU A 61 2.27 13.41 -4.50
C LEU A 61 2.73 11.99 -4.16
N LEU A 62 2.36 11.52 -2.97
CA LEU A 62 2.46 10.14 -2.52
C LEU A 62 1.05 9.51 -2.52
N ILE A 63 0.89 8.40 -3.26
CA ILE A 63 -0.31 7.56 -3.26
C ILE A 63 0.08 6.17 -2.71
N PRO A 64 -0.08 5.95 -1.39
CA PRO A 64 0.20 4.66 -0.78
C PRO A 64 -0.95 3.66 -0.98
N HIS A 65 -0.69 2.38 -0.72
CA HIS A 65 -1.74 1.39 -0.53
C HIS A 65 -2.66 1.78 0.63
N GLN A 66 -3.97 1.70 0.41
CA GLN A 66 -5.00 2.13 1.37
C GLN A 66 -5.30 1.02 2.38
N ALA A 67 -4.29 0.57 3.12
CA ALA A 67 -4.44 -0.48 4.15
C ALA A 67 -4.95 0.07 5.48
N ASN A 68 -4.33 1.17 5.93
CA ASN A 68 -4.62 1.84 7.18
C ASN A 68 -4.03 3.25 7.12
N GLN A 69 -4.79 4.27 7.52
CA GLN A 69 -4.29 5.66 7.52
C GLN A 69 -2.99 5.81 8.33
N ARG A 70 -2.89 5.11 9.47
CA ARG A 70 -1.69 5.14 10.34
C ARG A 70 -0.43 4.61 9.64
N ILE A 71 -0.56 3.71 8.67
CA ILE A 71 0.59 3.22 7.88
C ILE A 71 1.03 4.32 6.91
N ALA A 72 0.09 4.94 6.20
CA ALA A 72 0.37 6.03 5.28
C ALA A 72 1.05 7.21 6.00
N ASP A 73 0.53 7.60 7.16
CA ASP A 73 1.08 8.69 7.98
C ASP A 73 2.50 8.35 8.45
N ALA A 74 2.72 7.14 8.98
CA ALA A 74 4.04 6.73 9.48
C ALA A 74 5.09 6.60 8.36
N VAL A 75 4.67 6.17 7.16
CA VAL A 75 5.56 6.16 5.98
C VAL A 75 5.89 7.58 5.54
N GLY A 76 4.89 8.47 5.48
CA GLY A 76 5.09 9.88 5.15
C GLY A 76 6.05 10.57 6.11
N GLU A 77 5.81 10.46 7.42
CA GLU A 77 6.65 11.02 8.48
C GLU A 77 8.10 10.53 8.36
N ARG A 78 8.30 9.22 8.20
CA ARG A 78 9.64 8.63 8.13
C ARG A 78 10.41 8.98 6.85
N LEU A 79 9.70 9.29 5.76
CA LEU A 79 10.29 9.77 4.51
C LEU A 79 10.44 11.30 4.46
N GLY A 80 9.93 12.03 5.47
CA GLY A 80 9.92 13.50 5.47
C GLY A 80 8.97 14.11 4.44
N ILE A 81 7.92 13.38 4.06
CA ILE A 81 6.90 13.84 3.12
C ILE A 81 5.80 14.54 3.90
N PRO A 82 5.48 15.81 3.58
CA PRO A 82 4.50 16.56 4.35
C PRO A 82 3.06 16.03 4.08
N PRO A 83 2.16 16.05 5.07
CA PRO A 83 0.84 15.42 4.99
C PRO A 83 -0.01 15.84 3.78
N GLU A 84 0.10 17.09 3.35
CA GLU A 84 -0.63 17.63 2.18
C GLU A 84 -0.22 16.97 0.85
N LYS A 85 0.99 16.41 0.78
CA LYS A 85 1.48 15.63 -0.36
C LYS A 85 1.12 14.15 -0.25
N ILE A 86 0.42 13.71 0.79
CA ILE A 86 -0.01 12.32 0.95
C ILE A 86 -1.49 12.24 0.62
N TYR A 87 -1.87 11.32 -0.25
CA TYR A 87 -3.27 11.07 -0.54
C TYR A 87 -3.78 9.80 0.17
N GLY A 88 -4.92 9.93 0.84
CA GLY A 88 -5.64 8.84 1.45
C GLY A 88 -7.14 8.99 1.25
N ASN A 89 -7.80 7.93 0.79
CA ASN A 89 -9.25 7.84 0.65
C ASN A 89 -9.83 6.69 1.48
N ILE A 90 -9.02 6.04 2.32
CA ILE A 90 -9.42 4.87 3.10
C ILE A 90 -10.65 5.12 3.98
N ALA A 91 -10.84 6.34 4.49
CA ALA A 91 -12.02 6.71 5.27
C ALA A 91 -13.33 6.67 4.46
N LEU A 92 -13.24 6.80 3.13
CA LEU A 92 -14.38 6.83 2.22
C LEU A 92 -14.58 5.47 1.52
N ILE A 93 -13.49 4.85 1.05
CA ILE A 93 -13.53 3.67 0.17
C ILE A 93 -13.11 2.37 0.90
N GLY A 94 -12.37 2.49 2.00
CA GLY A 94 -11.80 1.35 2.72
C GLY A 94 -10.61 0.69 2.00
N ASN A 95 -10.21 -0.48 2.50
CA ASN A 95 -9.11 -1.26 1.91
C ASN A 95 -9.62 -2.14 0.76
N THR A 96 -9.30 -1.75 -0.47
CA THR A 96 -9.68 -2.45 -1.71
C THR A 96 -8.55 -3.31 -2.29
N SER A 97 -7.59 -3.70 -1.45
CA SER A 97 -6.44 -4.55 -1.83
C SER A 97 -5.67 -3.94 -3.02
N SER A 98 -5.43 -4.70 -4.09
CA SER A 98 -4.69 -4.25 -5.28
C SER A 98 -5.35 -3.08 -6.02
N ALA A 99 -6.66 -2.87 -5.86
CA ALA A 99 -7.38 -1.77 -6.50
C ALA A 99 -7.16 -0.42 -5.82
N SER A 100 -6.58 -0.38 -4.61
CA SER A 100 -6.53 0.84 -3.81
C SER A 100 -5.73 1.97 -4.46
N ILE A 101 -4.57 1.63 -5.06
CA ILE A 101 -3.71 2.62 -5.71
C ILE A 101 -4.34 3.11 -7.03
N PRO A 102 -4.83 2.23 -7.93
CA PRO A 102 -5.53 2.67 -9.14
C PRO A 102 -6.75 3.55 -8.87
N ILE A 103 -7.59 3.22 -7.87
CA ILE A 103 -8.74 4.05 -7.50
C ILE A 103 -8.26 5.43 -7.03
N ALA A 104 -7.29 5.46 -6.12
CA ALA A 104 -6.75 6.71 -5.58
C ALA A 104 -6.08 7.58 -6.65
N LEU A 105 -5.39 6.96 -7.61
CA LEU A 105 -4.81 7.63 -8.77
C LEU A 105 -5.88 8.28 -9.65
N ASP A 106 -6.93 7.54 -10.01
CA ASP A 106 -8.06 8.06 -10.80
C ASP A 106 -8.75 9.25 -10.12
N GLU A 107 -8.96 9.18 -8.81
CA GLU A 107 -9.53 10.28 -8.03
C GLU A 107 -8.63 11.52 -8.04
N CYS A 108 -7.31 11.34 -7.88
CA CYS A 108 -6.35 12.44 -7.92
C CYS A 108 -6.26 13.09 -9.30
N LEU A 109 -6.37 12.32 -10.39
CA LEU A 109 -6.42 12.83 -11.75
C LEU A 109 -7.70 13.65 -12.00
N LYS A 110 -8.86 13.10 -11.63
CA LYS A 110 -10.16 13.79 -11.77
C LYS A 110 -10.23 15.06 -10.94
N ALA A 111 -9.60 15.08 -9.77
CA ALA A 111 -9.53 16.24 -8.90
C ALA A 111 -8.45 17.27 -9.31
N GLY A 112 -7.69 17.02 -10.38
CA GLY A 112 -6.62 17.92 -10.83
C GLY A 112 -5.45 18.04 -9.85
N ARG A 113 -5.26 17.05 -8.97
CA ARG A 113 -4.14 17.01 -8.01
C ARG A 113 -2.82 16.62 -8.65
N ILE A 114 -2.87 15.94 -9.80
CA ILE A 114 -1.69 15.54 -10.59
C ILE A 114 -1.72 16.30 -11.91
N LYS A 115 -0.58 16.88 -12.27
CA LYS A 115 -0.35 17.65 -13.49
C LYS A 115 0.81 17.07 -14.28
N THR A 116 0.88 17.35 -15.58
CA THR A 116 2.04 17.01 -16.40
C THR A 116 3.31 17.62 -15.81
N GLY A 117 4.36 16.79 -15.69
CA GLY A 117 5.64 17.10 -15.07
C GLY A 117 5.74 16.67 -13.61
N ASP A 118 4.61 16.45 -12.91
CA ASP A 118 4.60 16.06 -11.50
C ASP A 118 5.28 14.70 -11.29
N VAL A 119 6.04 14.58 -10.21
CA VAL A 119 6.61 13.31 -9.76
C VAL A 119 5.67 12.68 -8.74
N VAL A 120 5.03 11.59 -9.14
CA VAL A 120 4.07 10.85 -8.30
C VAL A 120 4.70 9.56 -7.83
N MET A 121 4.65 9.32 -6.53
CA MET A 121 5.16 8.13 -5.89
C MET A 121 4.04 7.19 -5.49
N PHE A 122 4.21 5.91 -5.77
CA PHE A 122 3.34 4.84 -5.33
C PHE A 122 4.10 3.89 -4.43
N VAL A 123 3.49 3.43 -3.35
CA VAL A 123 4.10 2.45 -2.44
C VAL A 123 3.06 1.51 -1.86
N SER A 124 3.36 0.22 -1.83
CA SER A 124 2.42 -0.82 -1.42
C SER A 124 3.07 -1.89 -0.55
N PHE A 125 2.25 -2.53 0.26
CA PHE A 125 2.57 -3.70 1.08
C PHE A 125 1.33 -4.60 1.15
N GLY A 126 1.51 -5.92 1.06
CA GLY A 126 0.39 -6.87 1.02
C GLY A 126 0.75 -8.31 1.39
N ALA A 127 -0.22 -9.21 1.17
CA ALA A 127 -0.11 -10.63 1.50
C ALA A 127 1.09 -11.30 0.80
N GLY A 128 1.74 -12.24 1.48
CA GLY A 128 2.94 -12.92 0.96
C GLY A 128 4.07 -13.09 2.00
N VAL A 129 4.65 -12.06 2.60
CA VAL A 129 4.50 -10.62 2.42
C VAL A 129 5.17 -10.13 1.13
N THR A 130 4.55 -9.16 0.46
CA THR A 130 5.09 -8.51 -0.74
C THR A 130 5.01 -6.99 -0.59
N TRP A 131 5.96 -6.27 -1.17
CA TRP A 131 5.98 -4.81 -1.16
C TRP A 131 6.67 -4.28 -2.39
N GLY A 132 6.39 -3.03 -2.74
CA GLY A 132 6.97 -2.38 -3.91
C GLY A 132 6.69 -0.88 -3.89
N ALA A 133 7.54 -0.13 -4.57
CA ALA A 133 7.33 1.27 -4.85
C ALA A 133 7.63 1.57 -6.32
N SER A 134 7.04 2.64 -6.82
CA SER A 134 7.37 3.21 -8.13
C SER A 134 7.31 4.73 -8.07
N LEU A 135 8.12 5.36 -8.91
CA LEU A 135 8.05 6.78 -9.21
C LEU A 135 7.64 6.93 -10.68
N ILE A 136 6.68 7.81 -10.92
CA ILE A 136 6.23 8.16 -12.26
C ILE A 136 6.32 9.67 -12.39
N ARG A 137 7.01 10.13 -13.44
CA ARG A 137 6.83 11.50 -13.92
C ARG A 137 5.61 11.50 -14.82
N TRP A 138 4.55 12.16 -14.38
CA TRP A 138 3.28 12.27 -15.09
C TRP A 138 3.38 13.23 -16.28
#